data_AF-A0A1F9KNW5-F1
#
_entry.id   AF-A0A1F9KNW5-F1
#
_cell.length_a   1.000
_cell.length_b   1.000
_cell.length_c   1.000
_cell.angle_alpha   90.00
_cell.angle_beta   90.00
_cell.angle_gamma   90.00
#
_symmetry.space_group_name_H-M   'P 1'
#
loop_
_entity.id
_entity.type
_entity.pdbx_description
1 polymer ?
#
loop_
_entity_poly.entity_id
_entity_poly.type
_entity_poly.pdbx_seq_one_letter_code
_entity_poly.pdbx_strand_id
1 'polypeptide(L)'
;MQDRKSEAAKKAWETRRSARYRAGKTERASKIALNQWCRSNGWKVVFFEGESGAPRTGIVDALMVRIKPGDADAIEIKLVQLKAGAGGLTAMEITRLKRATERVSKAWLLAACDGEELHFLPEIPGKHAKTAGT
;
A
#
# COMPACT_ATOMS: atom_id res chain seq x y z
N MET A 1 -19.92 42.28 -10.79
CA MET A 1 -19.14 41.73 -9.64
C MET A 1 -19.38 40.22 -9.43
N GLN A 2 -20.40 39.59 -10.04
CA GLN A 2 -20.71 38.16 -9.92
C GLN A 2 -19.81 37.23 -10.76
N ASP A 3 -19.31 37.65 -11.93
CA ASP A 3 -18.49 36.78 -12.81
C ASP A 3 -17.10 36.43 -12.28
N ARG A 4 -16.47 37.33 -11.51
CA ARG A 4 -15.12 37.09 -10.95
C ARG A 4 -15.08 35.93 -9.95
N LYS A 5 -16.17 35.69 -9.20
CA LYS A 5 -16.27 34.57 -8.25
C LYS A 5 -16.41 33.22 -8.98
N SER A 6 -17.10 33.22 -10.12
CA SER A 6 -17.26 32.04 -10.99
C SER A 6 -15.93 31.64 -11.66
N GLU A 7 -15.20 32.61 -12.22
CA GLU A 7 -13.89 32.37 -12.85
C GLU A 7 -12.81 31.93 -11.85
N ALA A 8 -12.80 32.51 -10.64
CA ALA A 8 -11.89 32.06 -9.58
C ALA A 8 -12.19 30.62 -9.13
N ALA A 9 -13.47 30.23 -9.05
CA ALA A 9 -13.88 28.88 -8.70
C ALA A 9 -13.48 27.86 -9.78
N LYS A 10 -13.68 28.18 -11.06
CA LYS A 10 -13.23 27.35 -12.19
C LYS A 10 -11.71 27.16 -12.17
N LYS A 11 -10.94 28.25 -12.03
CA LYS A 11 -9.48 28.20 -11.97
C LYS A 11 -8.98 27.38 -10.77
N ALA A 12 -9.62 27.50 -9.61
CA ALA A 12 -9.31 26.70 -8.43
C ALA A 12 -9.60 25.21 -8.66
N TRP A 13 -10.71 24.88 -9.34
CA TRP A 13 -11.07 23.51 -9.68
C TRP A 13 -10.08 22.88 -10.68
N GLU A 14 -9.72 23.60 -11.75
CA GLU A 14 -8.72 23.15 -12.73
C GLU A 14 -7.34 22.94 -12.09
N THR A 15 -6.95 23.84 -11.20
CA THR A 15 -5.70 23.72 -10.43
C THR A 15 -5.72 22.49 -9.52
N ARG A 16 -6.84 22.25 -8.80
CA ARG A 16 -7.00 21.04 -7.98
C ARG A 16 -6.98 19.76 -8.81
N ARG A 17 -7.64 19.76 -9.96
CA ARG A 17 -7.70 18.60 -10.87
C ARG A 17 -6.33 18.28 -11.44
N SER A 18 -5.60 19.28 -11.92
CA SER A 18 -4.24 19.11 -12.45
C SER A 18 -3.24 18.68 -11.36
N ALA A 19 -3.34 19.23 -10.15
CA ALA A 19 -2.54 18.79 -9.00
C ALA A 19 -2.81 17.32 -8.64
N ARG A 20 -4.09 16.91 -8.62
CA ARG A 20 -4.49 15.51 -8.38
C ARG A 20 -3.97 14.57 -9.47
N TYR A 21 -4.05 14.98 -10.74
CA TYR A 21 -3.50 14.21 -11.86
C TYR A 21 -1.98 14.05 -11.74
N ARG A 22 -1.26 15.13 -11.44
CA ARG A 22 0.19 15.08 -11.24
C ARG A 22 0.55 14.17 -10.08
N ALA A 23 -0.13 14.32 -8.94
CA ALA A 23 0.07 13.48 -7.76
C ALA A 23 -0.13 11.99 -8.07
N GLY A 24 -1.21 11.64 -8.79
CA GLY A 24 -1.46 10.26 -9.21
C GLY A 24 -0.40 9.72 -10.17
N LYS A 25 0.12 10.56 -11.08
CA LYS A 25 1.22 10.18 -11.98
C LYS A 25 2.51 9.90 -11.20
N THR A 26 2.88 10.75 -10.25
CA THR A 26 4.07 10.55 -9.41
C THR A 26 3.92 9.35 -8.49
N GLU A 27 2.75 9.15 -7.89
CA GLU A 27 2.46 7.99 -7.06
C GLU A 27 2.63 6.69 -7.85
N ARG A 28 2.05 6.60 -9.05
CA ARG A 28 2.22 5.45 -9.94
C ARG A 28 3.69 5.21 -10.29
N ALA A 29 4.45 6.26 -10.57
CA ALA A 29 5.88 6.15 -10.85
C ALA A 29 6.66 5.61 -9.63
N SER A 30 6.38 6.13 -8.43
CA SER A 30 7.00 5.66 -7.18
C SER A 30 6.70 4.18 -6.91
N LYS A 31 5.46 3.73 -7.17
CA LYS A 31 5.09 2.30 -7.04
C LYS A 31 5.85 1.41 -8.02
N ILE A 32 5.92 1.82 -9.29
CA ILE A 32 6.66 1.07 -10.32
C ILE A 32 8.14 0.97 -9.93
N ALA A 33 8.76 2.09 -9.55
CA ALA A 33 10.16 2.14 -9.14
C ALA A 33 10.42 1.25 -7.90
N LEU A 34 9.57 1.34 -6.88
CA LEU A 34 9.69 0.51 -5.68
C LEU A 34 9.56 -0.98 -6.01
N ASN A 35 8.57 -1.36 -6.83
CA ASN A 35 8.37 -2.75 -7.22
C ASN A 35 9.55 -3.31 -8.02
N GLN A 36 10.10 -2.52 -8.96
CA GLN A 36 11.30 -2.91 -9.71
C GLN A 36 12.49 -3.12 -8.77
N TRP A 37 12.74 -2.15 -7.87
CA TRP A 37 13.82 -2.27 -6.89
C TRP A 37 13.63 -3.50 -5.99
N CYS A 38 12.41 -3.75 -5.52
CA CYS A 38 12.11 -4.92 -4.68
C CYS A 38 12.47 -6.23 -5.37
N ARG A 39 12.02 -6.40 -6.62
CA ARG A 39 12.29 -7.61 -7.42
C ARG A 39 13.79 -7.86 -7.59
N SER A 40 14.56 -6.81 -7.88
CA SER A 40 16.02 -6.92 -8.04
C SER A 40 16.77 -7.20 -6.74
N ASN A 41 16.15 -6.96 -5.57
CA ASN A 41 16.80 -7.08 -4.26
C ASN A 41 16.19 -8.20 -3.38
N GLY A 42 15.43 -9.12 -3.98
CA GLY A 42 14.84 -10.26 -3.27
C GLY A 42 13.68 -9.90 -2.33
N TRP A 43 13.06 -8.73 -2.51
CA TRP A 43 11.89 -8.30 -1.76
C TRP A 43 10.61 -8.54 -2.56
N LYS A 44 9.55 -8.91 -1.86
CA LYS A 44 8.17 -8.81 -2.34
C LYS A 44 7.55 -7.52 -1.79
N VAL A 45 6.65 -6.90 -2.55
CA VAL A 45 5.95 -5.69 -2.13
C VAL A 45 4.45 -5.81 -2.40
N VAL A 46 3.63 -5.33 -1.47
CA VAL A 46 2.17 -5.24 -1.56
C VAL A 46 1.75 -3.81 -1.30
N PHE A 47 0.95 -3.21 -2.20
CA PHE A 47 0.44 -1.84 -2.07
C PHE A 47 -0.98 -1.85 -1.46
N PHE A 48 -1.26 -0.97 -0.50
CA PHE A 48 -2.53 -0.95 0.25
C PHE A 48 -3.61 -0.04 -0.34
N GLU A 49 -3.73 0.00 -1.65
CA GLU A 49 -4.72 0.82 -2.36
C GLU A 49 -6.15 0.26 -2.12
N GLY A 50 -7.17 1.13 -2.10
CA GLY A 50 -8.56 0.66 -2.22
C GLY A 50 -8.84 0.13 -3.64
N GLU A 51 -9.86 -0.72 -3.82
CA GLU A 51 -10.28 -1.22 -5.15
C GLU A 51 -10.58 -0.09 -6.15
N SER A 52 -10.99 1.08 -5.66
CA SER A 52 -11.23 2.29 -6.47
C SER A 52 -9.97 3.14 -6.72
N GLY A 53 -8.80 2.71 -6.27
CA GLY A 53 -7.57 3.51 -6.25
C GLY A 53 -7.61 4.69 -5.28
N ALA A 54 -8.62 4.78 -4.40
CA ALA A 54 -8.68 5.80 -3.38
C ALA A 54 -7.57 5.56 -2.32
N PRO A 55 -6.78 6.59 -1.97
CA PRO A 55 -5.77 6.48 -0.93
C PRO A 55 -6.42 6.02 0.37
N ARG A 56 -5.89 4.97 1.01
CA ARG A 56 -6.21 4.73 2.42
C ARG A 56 -5.66 5.93 3.21
N THR A 57 -6.43 6.43 4.16
CA THR A 57 -6.03 7.56 5.02
C THR A 57 -4.88 7.21 5.99
N GLY A 58 -4.33 6.00 5.90
CA GLY A 58 -3.22 5.51 6.70
C GLY A 58 -1.87 6.12 6.30
N ILE A 59 -0.87 5.95 7.18
CA ILE A 59 0.51 6.39 6.93
C ILE A 59 1.32 5.38 6.08
N VAL A 60 0.80 4.16 5.94
CA VAL A 60 1.47 3.05 5.25
C VAL A 60 0.82 2.86 3.89
N ASP A 61 1.60 3.06 2.84
CA ASP A 61 1.19 2.89 1.45
C ASP A 61 1.49 1.47 0.94
N ALA A 62 2.53 0.83 1.48
CA ALA A 62 2.93 -0.51 1.08
C ALA A 62 3.61 -1.31 2.21
N LEU A 63 3.64 -2.62 2.01
CA LEU A 63 4.37 -3.59 2.82
C LEU A 63 5.46 -4.22 1.96
N MET A 64 6.72 -4.14 2.39
CA MET A 64 7.80 -4.94 1.82
C MET A 64 8.09 -6.13 2.74
N VAL A 65 8.26 -7.30 2.14
CA VAL A 65 8.47 -8.56 2.86
C VAL A 65 9.49 -9.42 2.13
N ARG A 66 10.37 -10.06 2.89
CA ARG A 66 11.24 -11.14 2.41
C ARG A 66 11.53 -12.13 3.53
N ILE A 67 11.95 -13.33 3.14
CA ILE A 67 12.68 -14.22 4.06
C ILE A 67 14.05 -13.58 4.30
N LYS A 68 14.48 -13.54 5.55
CA LYS A 68 15.76 -12.95 5.94
C LYS A 68 16.89 -13.75 5.28
N PRO A 69 17.82 -13.10 4.56
CA PRO A 69 18.97 -13.80 4.01
C PRO A 69 19.76 -14.51 5.11
N GLY A 70 20.00 -15.82 4.95
CA GLY A 70 20.72 -16.65 5.91
C GLY A 70 19.88 -17.23 7.05
N ASP A 71 18.57 -16.95 7.10
CA ASP A 71 17.66 -17.50 8.11
C ASP A 71 16.27 -17.74 7.47
N ALA A 72 16.00 -18.98 7.12
CA ALA A 72 14.80 -19.36 6.35
C ALA A 72 13.49 -19.16 7.14
N ASP A 73 13.57 -19.16 8.47
CA ASP A 73 12.41 -19.06 9.35
C ASP A 73 12.14 -17.62 9.82
N ALA A 74 13.10 -16.69 9.60
CA ALA A 74 12.90 -15.29 9.90
C ALA A 74 12.31 -14.51 8.72
N ILE A 75 11.24 -13.76 8.97
CA ILE A 75 10.65 -12.85 7.99
C ILE A 75 11.04 -11.40 8.31
N GLU A 76 11.61 -10.70 7.33
CA GLU A 76 11.80 -9.26 7.40
C GLU A 76 10.61 -8.52 6.80
N ILE A 77 10.05 -7.61 7.58
CA ILE A 77 8.92 -6.76 7.18
C ILE A 77 9.33 -5.29 7.27
N LYS A 78 8.99 -4.50 6.25
CA LYS A 78 9.12 -3.03 6.27
C LYS A 78 7.78 -2.40 5.90
N LEU A 79 7.32 -1.48 6.74
CA LEU A 79 6.20 -0.61 6.41
C LEU A 79 6.72 0.58 5.61
N VAL A 80 6.09 0.86 4.48
CA VAL A 80 6.56 1.86 3.53
C VAL A 80 5.53 2.96 3.39
N GLN A 81 5.99 4.20 3.51
CA GLN A 81 5.28 5.38 3.04
C GLN A 81 5.91 5.82 1.72
N LEU A 82 5.12 5.95 0.67
CA LEU A 82 5.52 6.51 -0.60
C LEU A 82 5.41 8.03 -0.55
N LYS A 83 6.40 8.70 -1.11
CA LYS A 83 6.40 10.14 -1.30
C LYS A 83 6.36 10.46 -2.79
N ALA A 84 5.59 11.49 -3.13
CA ALA A 84 5.51 12.04 -4.46
C ALA A 84 6.19 13.41 -4.49
N GLY A 85 7.12 13.62 -5.43
CA GLY A 85 7.81 14.89 -5.64
C GLY A 85 8.87 15.24 -4.58
N ALA A 86 9.25 16.51 -4.49
CA ALA A 86 10.31 17.02 -3.61
C ALA A 86 9.86 17.25 -2.14
N GLY A 87 8.69 16.75 -1.76
CA GLY A 87 8.18 16.88 -0.39
C GLY A 87 9.04 16.06 0.57
N GLY A 88 9.73 16.74 1.49
CA GLY A 88 10.57 16.09 2.50
C GLY A 88 9.79 15.17 3.46
N LEU A 89 10.56 14.41 4.23
CA LEU A 89 10.04 13.64 5.37
C LEU A 89 9.92 14.56 6.59
N THR A 90 8.72 14.62 7.18
CA THR A 90 8.53 15.36 8.43
C THR A 90 8.81 14.46 9.64
N ALA A 91 9.27 15.04 10.75
CA ALA A 91 9.47 14.30 12.01
C ALA A 91 8.19 13.62 12.50
N MET A 92 7.02 14.24 12.27
CA MET A 92 5.72 13.68 12.59
C MET A 92 5.41 12.43 11.77
N GLU A 93 5.68 12.43 10.47
CA GLU A 93 5.48 11.26 9.61
C GLU A 93 6.39 10.10 10.01
N ILE A 94 7.67 10.38 10.29
CA ILE A 94 8.61 9.36 10.80
C ILE A 94 8.08 8.75 12.10
N THR A 95 7.60 9.58 13.03
CA THR A 95 7.03 9.12 14.30
C THR A 95 5.78 8.26 14.08
N ARG A 96 4.89 8.67 13.16
CA ARG A 96 3.69 7.90 12.82
C ARG A 96 4.03 6.56 12.16
N LEU A 97 5.01 6.51 11.27
CA LEU A 97 5.46 5.27 10.63
C LEU A 97 6.11 4.32 11.64
N LYS A 98 6.94 4.83 12.56
CA LYS A 98 7.48 4.05 13.68
C LYS A 98 6.38 3.44 14.53
N ARG A 99 5.40 4.23 14.97
CA ARG A 99 4.23 3.72 15.72
C ARG A 99 3.41 2.71 14.92
N ALA A 100 3.35 2.82 13.59
CA ALA A 100 2.67 1.82 12.77
C ALA A 100 3.39 0.45 12.84
N THR A 101 4.72 0.42 12.95
CA THR A 101 5.47 -0.84 13.08
C THR A 101 5.16 -1.59 14.38
N GLU A 102 4.82 -0.86 15.45
CA GLU A 102 4.40 -1.45 16.74
C GLU A 102 2.99 -2.07 16.68
N ARG A 103 2.20 -1.72 15.66
CA ARG A 103 0.81 -2.16 15.48
C ARG A 103 0.67 -3.28 14.43
N VAL A 104 1.78 -3.87 14.00
CA VAL A 104 1.76 -5.03 13.11
C VAL A 104 1.30 -6.25 13.91
N SER A 105 0.09 -6.72 13.63
CA SER A 105 -0.42 -7.98 14.17
C SER A 105 0.32 -9.16 13.54
N LYS A 106 0.73 -10.11 14.38
CA LYS A 106 1.35 -11.37 13.96
C LYS A 106 0.59 -12.55 14.58
N ALA A 107 0.31 -13.54 13.75
CA ALA A 107 -0.29 -14.80 14.13
C ALA A 107 0.23 -15.88 13.18
N TRP A 108 0.20 -17.14 13.62
CA TRP A 108 0.47 -18.27 12.72
C TRP A 108 -0.83 -18.68 12.03
N LEU A 109 -0.70 -19.25 10.84
CA LEU A 109 -1.80 -19.79 10.05
C LEU A 109 -1.27 -20.90 9.15
N LEU A 110 -1.92 -22.04 9.16
CA LEU A 110 -1.75 -23.11 8.19
C LEU A 110 -2.86 -22.99 7.14
N ALA A 111 -2.51 -23.14 5.87
CA ALA A 111 -3.45 -23.21 4.77
C ALA A 111 -3.22 -24.52 4.00
N ALA A 112 -4.27 -25.31 3.79
CA ALA A 112 -4.22 -26.59 3.08
C ALA A 112 -5.31 -26.65 2.01
N CYS A 113 -4.96 -27.07 0.80
CA CYS A 113 -5.92 -27.30 -0.29
C CYS A 113 -6.11 -28.81 -0.44
N ASP A 114 -7.36 -29.28 -0.37
CA ASP A 114 -7.71 -30.70 -0.56
C ASP A 114 -8.01 -31.07 -2.03
N GLY A 115 -7.84 -30.11 -2.94
CA GLY A 115 -8.19 -30.24 -4.36
C GLY A 115 -9.49 -29.54 -4.73
N GLU A 116 -10.36 -29.24 -3.77
CA GLU A 116 -11.65 -28.56 -3.99
C GLU A 116 -11.75 -27.24 -3.22
N GLU A 117 -11.29 -27.23 -1.97
CA GLU A 117 -11.39 -26.09 -1.06
C GLU A 117 -10.08 -25.81 -0.32
N LEU A 118 -9.92 -24.54 0.06
CA LEU A 118 -8.81 -24.07 0.89
C LEU A 118 -9.24 -23.99 2.35
N HIS A 119 -8.60 -24.81 3.19
CA HIS A 119 -8.82 -24.91 4.63
C HIS A 119 -7.77 -24.11 5.40
N PHE A 120 -8.17 -23.53 6.52
CA PHE A 120 -7.30 -22.70 7.36
C PHE A 120 -7.31 -23.16 8.82
N LEU A 121 -6.14 -23.15 9.47
CA LEU A 121 -5.99 -23.42 10.90
C LEU A 121 -5.03 -22.39 11.54
N PRO A 122 -5.44 -21.62 12.56
CA PRO A 122 -6.82 -21.48 13.04
C PRO A 122 -7.76 -20.94 11.96
N GLU A 123 -9.07 -21.14 12.14
CA GLU A 123 -10.07 -20.62 11.21
C GLU A 123 -9.96 -19.08 11.09
N ILE A 124 -10.05 -18.59 9.86
CA ILE A 124 -10.17 -17.14 9.59
C ILE A 124 -11.65 -16.83 9.45
N PRO A 125 -12.19 -15.85 10.23
CA PRO A 125 -13.56 -15.38 10.04
C PRO A 125 -13.75 -14.81 8.62
N GLY A 126 -14.60 -15.45 7.80
CA GLY A 126 -14.88 -15.03 6.42
C GLY A 126 -15.53 -16.13 5.59
N LYS A 127 -16.05 -15.80 4.40
CA LYS A 127 -16.61 -16.83 3.49
C LYS A 127 -15.47 -17.66 2.89
N HIS A 128 -15.53 -18.98 3.06
CA HIS A 128 -14.63 -19.93 2.39
C HIS A 128 -14.70 -19.73 0.88
N ALA A 129 -13.54 -19.49 0.25
CA ALA A 129 -13.47 -19.35 -1.20
C ALA A 129 -13.44 -20.76 -1.81
N LYS A 130 -14.50 -21.13 -2.54
CA LYS A 130 -14.45 -22.30 -3.42
C LYS A 130 -13.39 -22.05 -4.48
N THR A 131 -12.45 -22.98 -4.63
CA THR A 131 -11.46 -22.90 -5.69
C THR A 131 -12.18 -23.08 -7.03
N ALA A 132 -12.02 -22.13 -7.96
CA ALA A 132 -12.59 -22.27 -9.30
C ALA A 132 -11.86 -23.43 -10.00
N GLY A 133 -12.55 -24.57 -10.11
CA GLY A 133 -12.05 -25.76 -10.79
C GLY A 133 -11.62 -25.42 -12.22
N THR A 134 -10.43 -25.89 -12.60
CA THR A 134 -9.95 -25.94 -13.98
C THR A 134 -10.25 -27.31 -14.55
#